data_AF-D5E485-F1
#
_entry.id   AF-D5E485-F1
#
_cell.length_a   1.000
_cell.length_b   1.000
_cell.length_c   1.000
_cell.angle_alpha   90.00
_cell.angle_beta   90.00
_cell.angle_gamma   90.00
#
_symmetry.space_group_name_H-M   'P 1'
#
loop_
_entity.id
_entity.type
_entity.pdbx_description
1 polymer ?
#
loop_
_entity_poly.entity_id
_entity_poly.type
_entity_poly.pdbx_seq_one_letter_code
_entity_poly.pdbx_strand_id
1 'polypeptide(L)'
;MNREQVIEIYQHVLERKRKRFPNYFFVGKEGKKYMSYMTRYLLEQHLMIRVHEIPLQVGANTLWSHRLRPPAMLYGWNYYEVIDNAYPGRFKPWQFQQVPDKYWDGEEGKKRAIEAVKYVIEKKLKIPLNEIPIQVNIHFFNQHSLGGVFSLFGQSPFQVIEAVYPGVFRPWQFAHVPMNCWKNEKYIREAMEDFLFKQLHFSSYKDALLKLKRNHFTDFQLTGLFQMAFDSRMNNVKKWIKNQLINIGK
;
A
#
# COMPACT_ATOMS: atom_id res chain seq x y z
N MET A 1 9.15 30.60 26.91
CA MET A 1 9.26 31.62 25.84
C MET A 1 8.01 31.52 24.97
N ASN A 2 7.57 32.64 24.42
CA ASN A 2 6.47 32.61 23.44
C ASN A 2 6.96 32.09 22.08
N ARG A 3 6.04 31.92 21.14
CA ARG A 3 6.32 31.35 19.82
C ARG A 3 7.29 32.23 19.02
N GLU A 4 7.07 33.54 19.06
CA GLU A 4 7.81 34.54 18.29
C GLU A 4 9.30 34.55 18.71
N GLN A 5 9.57 34.57 20.01
CA GLN A 5 10.93 34.49 20.57
C GLN A 5 11.65 33.21 20.16
N VAL A 6 10.95 32.07 20.15
CA VAL A 6 11.53 30.79 19.75
C VAL A 6 11.88 30.79 18.26
N ILE A 7 11.00 31.33 17.41
CA ILE A 7 11.23 31.44 15.97
C ILE A 7 12.40 32.37 15.67
N GLU A 8 12.49 33.53 16.33
CA GLU A 8 13.61 34.46 16.17
C GLU A 8 14.95 33.79 16.51
N ILE A 9 15.01 33.06 17.62
CA ILE A 9 16.21 32.28 18.00
C ILE A 9 16.56 31.25 16.93
N TYR A 10 15.56 30.58 16.36
CA TYR A 10 15.77 29.59 15.31
C TYR A 10 16.25 30.22 14.01
N GLN A 11 15.68 31.34 13.58
CA GLN A 11 16.14 32.13 12.43
C GLN A 11 17.61 32.50 12.58
N HIS A 12 18.02 33.01 13.75
CA HIS A 12 19.43 33.34 14.03
C HIS A 12 20.36 32.12 13.93
N VAL A 13 19.89 30.91 14.26
CA VAL A 13 20.67 29.68 14.11
C VAL A 13 20.74 29.23 12.65
N LEU A 14 19.65 29.37 11.87
CA LEU A 14 19.63 29.07 10.43
C LEU A 14 20.56 30.02 9.65
N GLU A 15 20.49 31.31 9.94
CA GLU A 15 21.30 32.37 9.33
C GLU A 15 22.75 32.41 9.83
N ARG A 16 23.13 31.51 10.74
CA ARG A 16 24.47 31.43 11.37
C ARG A 16 24.89 32.68 12.17
N LYS A 17 23.96 33.60 12.46
CA LYS A 17 24.15 34.70 13.43
C LYS A 17 24.44 34.16 14.84
N ARG A 18 24.01 32.94 15.13
CA ARG A 18 24.28 32.21 16.37
C ARG A 18 24.77 30.79 16.09
N LYS A 19 25.86 30.39 16.77
CA LYS A 19 26.49 29.06 16.59
C LYS A 19 25.64 27.88 17.09
N ARG A 20 24.89 28.05 18.18
CA ARG A 20 24.06 27.01 18.81
C ARG A 20 22.85 27.58 19.52
N PHE A 21 21.82 26.77 19.74
CA PHE A 21 20.68 27.14 20.59
C PHE A 21 21.12 27.47 22.04
N PRO A 22 20.34 28.26 22.79
CA PRO A 22 20.59 28.51 24.20
C PRO A 22 20.75 27.23 25.03
N ASN A 23 21.45 27.34 26.16
CA ASN A 23 21.53 26.22 27.10
C ASN A 23 20.13 25.84 27.59
N TYR A 24 19.88 24.54 27.72
CA TYR A 24 18.61 23.97 28.18
C TYR A 24 17.37 24.31 27.34
N PHE A 25 17.56 24.84 26.12
CA PHE A 25 16.47 25.27 25.25
C PHE A 25 15.47 24.15 24.93
N PHE A 26 15.95 22.90 24.80
CA PHE A 26 15.12 21.74 24.45
C PHE A 26 14.81 20.84 25.65
N VAL A 27 14.73 21.36 26.87
CA VAL A 27 14.45 20.52 28.05
C VAL A 27 12.93 20.40 28.29
N GLY A 28 12.50 19.17 28.59
CA GLY A 28 11.14 18.88 29.04
C GLY A 28 10.03 19.20 28.04
N LYS A 29 8.82 19.44 28.56
CA LYS A 29 7.62 19.72 27.75
C LYS A 29 7.75 21.02 26.95
N GLU A 30 8.39 22.04 27.52
CA GLU A 30 8.64 23.31 26.82
C GLU A 30 9.57 23.12 25.63
N GLY A 31 10.65 22.33 25.75
CA GLY A 31 11.52 22.01 24.63
C GLY A 31 10.80 21.33 23.46
N LYS A 32 9.91 20.38 23.76
CA LYS A 32 9.07 19.72 22.74
C LYS A 32 8.12 20.72 22.06
N LYS A 33 7.56 21.66 22.83
CA LYS A 33 6.72 22.75 22.31
C LYS A 33 7.52 23.70 21.41
N TYR A 34 8.76 24.04 21.77
CA TYR A 34 9.64 24.85 20.93
C TYR A 34 9.98 24.14 19.62
N MET A 35 10.27 22.83 19.66
CA MET A 35 10.43 22.00 18.47
C MET A 35 9.21 22.05 17.55
N SER A 36 8.00 22.03 18.12
CA SER A 36 6.75 22.16 17.36
C SER A 36 6.67 23.50 16.63
N TYR A 37 6.96 24.61 17.32
CA TYR A 37 6.98 25.96 16.73
C TYR A 37 8.00 26.10 15.61
N MET A 38 9.23 25.64 15.85
CA MET A 38 10.31 25.70 14.87
C MET A 38 10.00 24.86 13.62
N THR A 39 9.43 23.66 13.80
CA THR A 39 9.07 22.78 12.69
C THR A 39 7.95 23.37 11.84
N ARG A 40 6.91 23.96 12.47
CA ARG A 40 5.84 24.66 11.73
C ARG A 40 6.38 25.87 10.98
N TYR A 41 7.21 26.69 11.62
CA TYR A 41 7.88 27.81 10.97
C TYR A 41 8.72 27.36 9.76
N LEU A 42 9.55 26.33 9.96
CA LEU A 42 10.40 25.80 8.90
C LEU A 42 9.57 25.39 7.68
N LEU A 43 8.54 24.58 7.88
CA LEU A 43 7.77 24.02 6.78
C LEU A 43 6.85 25.05 6.13
N GLU A 44 6.08 25.79 6.93
CA GLU A 44 5.01 26.66 6.41
C GLU A 44 5.54 28.03 5.95
N GLN A 45 6.54 28.59 6.63
CA GLN A 45 6.98 29.97 6.39
C GLN A 45 8.37 30.05 5.74
N HIS A 46 9.31 29.19 6.13
CA HIS A 46 10.66 29.24 5.57
C HIS A 46 10.74 28.49 4.22
N LEU A 47 10.14 27.31 4.14
CA LEU A 47 10.12 26.47 2.93
C LEU A 47 8.84 26.64 2.10
N MET A 48 7.84 27.39 2.59
CA MET A 48 6.56 27.65 1.91
C MET A 48 5.80 26.37 1.50
N ILE A 49 5.94 25.29 2.27
CA ILE A 49 5.26 24.01 2.04
C ILE A 49 3.84 24.10 2.58
N ARG A 50 2.85 23.86 1.72
CA ARG A 50 1.45 23.78 2.16
C ARG A 50 1.27 22.56 3.03
N VAL A 51 0.49 22.68 4.11
CA VAL A 51 0.38 21.62 5.11
C VAL A 51 -0.07 20.28 4.52
N HIS A 52 -0.94 20.27 3.50
CA HIS A 52 -1.38 19.02 2.86
C HIS A 52 -0.30 18.35 1.99
N GLU A 53 0.78 19.07 1.63
CA GLU A 53 1.90 18.56 0.82
C GLU A 53 3.05 18.02 1.67
N ILE A 54 3.01 18.22 2.99
CA ILE A 54 4.06 17.77 3.92
C ILE A 54 4.43 16.30 3.71
N PRO A 55 3.48 15.33 3.61
CA PRO A 55 3.85 13.94 3.40
C PRO A 55 4.56 13.66 2.07
N LEU A 56 4.37 14.51 1.06
CA LEU A 56 4.94 14.33 -0.28
C LEU A 56 6.32 15.01 -0.43
N GLN A 57 6.59 16.07 0.34
CA GLN A 57 7.77 16.91 0.17
C GLN A 57 8.76 16.87 1.34
N VAL A 58 8.34 16.40 2.51
CA VAL A 58 9.15 16.46 3.73
C VAL A 58 9.67 15.08 4.09
N GLY A 59 10.99 14.97 4.19
CA GLY A 59 11.67 13.78 4.70
C GLY A 59 12.71 14.13 5.75
N ALA A 60 13.46 13.11 6.19
CA ALA A 60 14.55 13.24 7.16
C ALA A 60 15.54 14.36 6.76
N ASN A 61 16.00 14.38 5.50
CA ASN A 61 16.94 15.38 5.02
C ASN A 61 16.39 16.82 5.12
N THR A 62 15.09 17.03 4.87
CA THR A 62 14.45 18.35 5.00
C THR A 62 14.63 18.88 6.41
N LEU A 63 14.43 18.06 7.45
CA LEU A 63 14.56 18.50 8.85
C LEU A 63 16.02 18.59 9.29
N TRP A 64 16.85 17.64 8.88
CA TRP A 64 18.24 17.54 9.33
C TRP A 64 19.14 18.63 8.75
N SER A 65 18.92 19.03 7.50
CA SER A 65 19.62 20.16 6.87
C SER A 65 19.28 21.51 7.50
N HIS A 66 18.14 21.62 8.19
CA HIS A 66 17.65 22.84 8.84
C HIS A 66 17.78 22.79 10.38
N ARG A 67 18.84 22.15 10.89
CA ARG A 67 19.24 22.19 12.32
C ARG A 67 18.24 21.56 13.30
N LEU A 68 17.30 20.75 12.84
CA LEU A 68 16.37 20.02 13.72
C LEU A 68 16.91 18.66 14.19
N ARG A 69 18.05 18.18 13.64
CA ARG A 69 18.64 16.89 14.03
C ARG A 69 19.12 16.84 15.48
N PRO A 70 19.97 17.77 15.95
CA PRO A 70 20.44 17.73 17.34
C PRO A 70 19.31 17.71 18.38
N PRO A 71 18.27 18.57 18.29
CA PRO A 71 17.20 18.52 19.29
C PRO A 71 16.29 17.30 19.17
N ALA A 72 16.08 16.74 17.96
CA ALA A 72 15.34 15.49 17.81
C ALA A 72 16.06 14.32 18.52
N MET A 73 17.40 14.25 18.39
CA MET A 73 18.21 13.22 19.04
C MET A 73 18.12 13.25 20.57
N LEU A 74 17.90 14.42 21.18
CA LEU A 74 17.71 14.53 22.64
C LEU A 74 16.49 13.76 23.14
N TYR A 75 15.49 13.55 22.29
CA TYR A 75 14.28 12.79 22.60
C TYR A 75 14.28 11.38 22.02
N GLY A 76 15.35 10.97 21.34
CA GLY A 76 15.37 9.74 20.55
C GLY A 76 14.41 9.77 19.37
N TRP A 77 14.02 10.96 18.89
CA TRP A 77 13.02 11.10 17.85
C TRP A 77 13.58 10.84 16.45
N ASN A 78 12.87 10.03 15.68
CA ASN A 78 13.02 9.96 14.24
C ASN A 78 12.35 11.17 13.57
N TYR A 79 12.54 11.30 12.26
CA TYR A 79 12.05 12.47 11.53
C TYR A 79 10.52 12.60 11.54
N TYR A 80 9.78 11.48 11.53
CA TYR A 80 8.32 11.48 11.59
C TYR A 80 7.85 11.96 12.97
N GLU A 81 8.48 11.55 14.06
CA GLU A 81 8.10 11.99 15.41
C GLU A 81 8.27 13.51 15.61
N VAL A 82 9.25 14.13 14.94
CA VAL A 82 9.37 15.60 14.88
C VAL A 82 8.15 16.22 14.20
N ILE A 83 7.68 15.63 13.10
CA ILE A 83 6.50 16.09 12.35
C ILE A 83 5.22 15.85 13.16
N ASP A 84 5.05 14.69 13.78
CA ASP A 84 3.88 14.38 14.61
C ASP A 84 3.82 15.29 15.84
N ASN A 85 4.95 15.62 16.47
CA ASN A 85 4.99 16.64 17.51
C ASN A 85 4.57 18.04 17.00
N ALA A 86 4.83 18.35 15.74
CA ALA A 86 4.38 19.58 15.09
C ALA A 86 2.90 19.52 14.65
N TYR A 87 2.40 18.35 14.25
CA TYR A 87 1.03 18.16 13.75
C TYR A 87 0.41 16.89 14.34
N PRO A 88 0.08 16.87 15.65
CA PRO A 88 -0.30 15.64 16.34
C PRO A 88 -1.47 14.93 15.67
N GLY A 89 -1.24 13.68 15.24
CA GLY A 89 -2.27 12.82 14.63
C GLY A 89 -2.78 13.27 13.26
N ARG A 90 -2.22 14.35 12.69
CA ARG A 90 -2.67 14.89 11.40
C ARG A 90 -2.24 14.03 10.21
N PHE A 91 -1.06 13.43 10.32
CA PHE A 91 -0.50 12.56 9.30
C PHE A 91 -0.26 11.17 9.88
N LYS A 92 -0.19 10.18 9.00
CA LYS A 92 0.23 8.82 9.32
C LYS A 92 1.60 8.58 8.68
N PRO A 93 2.48 7.76 9.28
CA PRO A 93 3.82 7.51 8.75
C PRO A 93 3.82 7.01 7.31
N TRP A 94 2.86 6.14 6.95
CA TRP A 94 2.73 5.59 5.60
C TRP A 94 2.22 6.57 4.54
N GLN A 95 1.85 7.81 4.93
CA GLN A 95 1.56 8.88 3.97
C GLN A 95 2.85 9.54 3.46
N PHE A 96 3.97 9.35 4.16
CA PHE A 96 5.27 9.88 3.77
C PHE A 96 5.97 8.95 2.77
N GLN A 97 6.87 9.52 1.96
CA GLN A 97 7.68 8.74 1.01
C GLN A 97 8.58 7.68 1.69
N GLN A 98 8.94 7.90 2.95
CA GLN A 98 9.76 7.00 3.75
C GLN A 98 9.06 6.77 5.09
N VAL A 99 8.92 5.54 5.56
CA VAL A 99 8.52 5.30 6.96
C VAL A 99 9.76 5.21 7.86
N PRO A 100 9.65 5.44 9.18
CA PRO A 100 10.74 5.16 10.11
C PRO A 100 11.26 3.73 10.00
N ASP A 101 12.51 3.51 10.43
CA ASP A 101 13.08 2.15 10.50
C ASP A 101 12.21 1.24 11.38
N LYS A 102 12.08 -0.02 10.96
CA LYS A 102 11.29 -1.07 11.64
C LYS A 102 9.82 -0.73 11.82
N TYR A 103 9.31 0.29 11.11
CA TYR A 103 7.91 0.70 11.20
C TYR A 103 6.94 -0.42 10.80
N TRP A 104 7.37 -1.33 9.95
CA TRP A 104 6.57 -2.45 9.47
C TRP A 104 6.81 -3.75 10.25
N ASP A 105 7.68 -3.75 11.26
CA ASP A 105 8.11 -4.99 11.92
C ASP A 105 7.06 -5.49 12.93
N GLY A 106 7.00 -6.82 13.05
CA GLY A 106 6.14 -7.52 14.00
C GLY A 106 4.65 -7.44 13.67
N GLU A 107 3.83 -7.98 14.57
CA GLU A 107 2.38 -8.07 14.39
C GLU A 107 1.71 -6.69 14.31
N GLU A 108 2.21 -5.71 15.08
CA GLU A 108 1.68 -4.35 15.02
C GLU A 108 2.07 -3.63 13.71
N GLY A 109 3.24 -3.95 13.15
CA GLY A 109 3.63 -3.53 11.82
C GLY A 109 2.69 -4.07 10.73
N LYS A 110 2.32 -5.35 10.81
CA LYS A 110 1.34 -5.96 9.89
C LYS A 110 -0.04 -5.31 9.99
N LYS A 111 -0.53 -5.02 11.20
CA LYS A 111 -1.82 -4.31 11.37
C LYS A 111 -1.79 -2.92 10.73
N ARG A 112 -0.73 -2.15 10.96
CA ARG A 112 -0.52 -0.85 10.31
C ARG A 112 -0.46 -0.97 8.80
N ALA A 113 0.18 -2.03 8.29
CA ALA A 113 0.27 -2.29 6.85
C ALA A 113 -1.13 -2.53 6.27
N ILE A 114 -1.95 -3.36 6.90
CA ILE A 114 -3.34 -3.62 6.51
C ILE A 114 -4.16 -2.31 6.52
N GLU A 115 -4.07 -1.51 7.59
CA GLU A 115 -4.74 -0.21 7.68
C GLU A 115 -4.31 0.74 6.56
N ALA A 116 -3.01 0.81 6.27
CA ALA A 116 -2.45 1.67 5.24
C ALA A 116 -2.99 1.30 3.85
N VAL A 117 -3.00 0.02 3.48
CA VAL A 117 -3.56 -0.44 2.20
C VAL A 117 -5.06 -0.16 2.13
N LYS A 118 -5.81 -0.49 3.18
CA LYS A 118 -7.26 -0.24 3.24
C LYS A 118 -7.59 1.24 3.06
N TYR A 119 -6.85 2.13 3.72
CA TYR A 119 -7.01 3.57 3.57
C TYR A 119 -6.77 4.03 2.13
N VAL A 120 -5.71 3.54 1.48
CA VAL A 120 -5.42 3.91 0.08
C VAL A 120 -6.53 3.44 -0.86
N ILE A 121 -7.01 2.20 -0.71
CA ILE A 121 -8.09 1.63 -1.51
C ILE A 121 -9.39 2.41 -1.29
N GLU A 122 -9.85 2.55 -0.04
CA GLU A 122 -11.21 3.03 0.25
C GLU A 122 -11.33 4.54 0.34
N LYS A 123 -10.30 5.23 0.85
CA LYS A 123 -10.37 6.68 1.14
C LYS A 123 -9.66 7.51 0.10
N LYS A 124 -8.45 7.10 -0.30
CA LYS A 124 -7.62 7.87 -1.24
C LYS A 124 -8.10 7.69 -2.68
N LEU A 125 -8.26 6.44 -3.13
CA LEU A 125 -8.58 6.11 -4.52
C LEU A 125 -10.05 5.73 -4.73
N LYS A 126 -10.73 5.28 -3.66
CA LYS A 126 -12.12 4.80 -3.71
C LYS A 126 -12.32 3.70 -4.76
N ILE A 127 -11.39 2.74 -4.80
CA ILE A 127 -11.43 1.63 -5.77
C ILE A 127 -12.67 0.77 -5.46
N PRO A 128 -13.56 0.54 -6.45
CA PRO A 128 -14.67 -0.40 -6.31
C PRO A 128 -14.18 -1.82 -6.00
N LEU A 129 -14.92 -2.56 -5.16
CA LEU A 129 -14.51 -3.90 -4.70
C LEU A 129 -14.21 -4.87 -5.86
N ASN A 130 -14.99 -4.82 -6.94
CA ASN A 130 -14.81 -5.64 -8.14
C ASN A 130 -13.58 -5.28 -8.98
N GLU A 131 -13.01 -4.09 -8.80
CA GLU A 131 -11.82 -3.63 -9.55
C GLU A 131 -10.51 -3.86 -8.79
N ILE A 132 -10.57 -4.20 -7.49
CA ILE A 132 -9.39 -4.46 -6.65
C ILE A 132 -8.43 -5.47 -7.28
N PRO A 133 -8.87 -6.65 -7.80
CA PRO A 133 -7.94 -7.64 -8.35
C PRO A 133 -7.17 -7.18 -9.59
N ILE A 134 -7.68 -6.15 -10.28
CA ILE A 134 -7.09 -5.57 -11.49
C ILE A 134 -6.18 -4.40 -11.12
N GLN A 135 -6.67 -3.49 -10.28
CA GLN A 135 -5.97 -2.25 -9.92
C GLN A 135 -4.89 -2.44 -8.86
N VAL A 136 -5.09 -3.33 -7.88
CA VAL A 136 -4.13 -3.56 -6.80
C VAL A 136 -3.10 -4.60 -7.23
N ASN A 137 -2.15 -4.15 -8.03
CA ASN A 137 -1.01 -4.92 -8.54
C ASN A 137 0.33 -4.38 -7.98
N ILE A 138 1.46 -4.88 -8.47
CA ILE A 138 2.78 -4.42 -8.01
C ILE A 138 2.99 -2.90 -8.18
N HIS A 139 2.45 -2.30 -9.24
CA HIS A 139 2.58 -0.87 -9.49
C HIS A 139 1.80 -0.03 -8.47
N PHE A 140 0.63 -0.51 -8.02
CA PHE A 140 -0.13 0.14 -6.95
C PHE A 140 0.72 0.35 -5.69
N PHE A 141 1.47 -0.68 -5.27
CA PHE A 141 2.31 -0.58 -4.07
C PHE A 141 3.47 0.41 -4.26
N ASN A 142 4.09 0.41 -5.44
CA ASN A 142 5.19 1.31 -5.76
C ASN A 142 4.73 2.77 -5.85
N GLN A 143 3.58 3.05 -6.48
CA GLN A 143 3.04 4.39 -6.67
C GLN A 143 2.53 5.05 -5.38
N HIS A 144 2.28 4.27 -4.33
CA HIS A 144 1.71 4.76 -3.09
C HIS A 144 2.63 4.60 -1.89
N SER A 145 3.94 4.42 -2.11
CA SER A 145 4.94 4.28 -1.04
C SER A 145 4.65 3.11 -0.09
N LEU A 146 3.96 2.08 -0.59
CA LEU A 146 3.59 0.86 0.14
C LEU A 146 4.52 -0.31 -0.21
N GLY A 147 5.69 -0.06 -0.80
CA GLY A 147 6.67 -1.10 -1.14
C GLY A 147 7.14 -1.90 0.09
N GLY A 148 7.29 -1.24 1.25
CA GLY A 148 7.59 -1.92 2.51
C GLY A 148 6.49 -2.91 2.92
N VAL A 149 5.22 -2.50 2.76
CA VAL A 149 4.07 -3.40 2.97
C VAL A 149 4.11 -4.57 2.01
N PHE A 150 4.35 -4.32 0.73
CA PHE A 150 4.39 -5.37 -0.28
C PHE A 150 5.42 -6.46 0.04
N SER A 151 6.61 -6.07 0.53
CA SER A 151 7.63 -7.01 0.98
C SER A 151 7.21 -7.86 2.19
N LEU A 152 6.43 -7.31 3.13
CA LEU A 152 5.94 -8.07 4.30
C LEU A 152 5.05 -9.27 3.91
N PHE A 153 4.32 -9.15 2.80
CA PHE A 153 3.37 -10.15 2.33
C PHE A 153 3.94 -11.00 1.17
N GLY A 154 5.27 -11.21 1.18
CA GLY A 154 5.95 -12.06 0.20
C GLY A 154 5.82 -11.57 -1.24
N GLN A 155 5.68 -10.25 -1.44
CA GLN A 155 5.53 -9.62 -2.76
C GLN A 155 4.34 -10.18 -3.56
N SER A 156 3.24 -10.49 -2.87
CA SER A 156 2.01 -10.99 -3.48
C SER A 156 0.85 -10.02 -3.25
N PRO A 157 0.30 -9.39 -4.31
CA PRO A 157 -0.84 -8.49 -4.16
C PRO A 157 -2.05 -9.21 -3.54
N PHE A 158 -2.25 -10.48 -3.91
CA PHE A 158 -3.29 -11.31 -3.31
C PHE A 158 -3.09 -11.49 -1.80
N GLN A 159 -1.89 -11.81 -1.33
CA GLN A 159 -1.64 -11.98 0.12
C GLN A 159 -1.95 -10.72 0.92
N VAL A 160 -1.62 -9.55 0.37
CA VAL A 160 -1.97 -8.26 0.98
C VAL A 160 -3.49 -8.09 1.02
N ILE A 161 -4.16 -8.31 -0.11
CA ILE A 161 -5.62 -8.12 -0.20
C ILE A 161 -6.39 -9.13 0.65
N GLU A 162 -5.94 -10.38 0.72
CA GLU A 162 -6.51 -11.38 1.61
C GLU A 162 -6.40 -10.96 3.08
N ALA A 163 -5.32 -10.27 3.47
CA ALA A 163 -5.19 -9.72 4.82
C ALA A 163 -6.11 -8.51 5.07
N VAL A 164 -6.41 -7.70 4.04
CA VAL A 164 -7.31 -6.54 4.15
C VAL A 164 -8.79 -6.94 4.08
N TYR A 165 -9.12 -7.89 3.21
CA TYR A 165 -10.48 -8.38 2.91
C TYR A 165 -10.52 -9.92 2.97
N PRO A 166 -10.42 -10.54 4.17
CA PRO A 166 -10.32 -11.98 4.31
C PRO A 166 -11.49 -12.73 3.68
N GLY A 167 -11.19 -13.72 2.84
CA GLY A 167 -12.17 -14.60 2.20
C GLY A 167 -13.02 -13.96 1.09
N VAL A 168 -12.88 -12.66 0.84
CA VAL A 168 -13.66 -11.93 -0.17
C VAL A 168 -13.20 -12.28 -1.58
N PHE A 169 -11.88 -12.37 -1.78
CA PHE A 169 -11.28 -12.63 -3.08
C PHE A 169 -10.76 -14.06 -3.20
N ARG A 170 -10.46 -14.45 -4.42
CA ARG A 170 -9.76 -15.69 -4.74
C ARG A 170 -8.46 -15.37 -5.47
N PRO A 171 -7.40 -16.18 -5.26
CA PRO A 171 -6.10 -15.91 -5.87
C PRO A 171 -6.15 -15.77 -7.39
N TRP A 172 -7.03 -16.53 -8.05
CA TRP A 172 -7.18 -16.55 -9.51
C TRP A 172 -7.81 -15.28 -10.09
N GLN A 173 -8.44 -14.43 -9.25
CA GLN A 173 -9.05 -13.18 -9.70
C GLN A 173 -8.02 -12.10 -10.01
N PHE A 174 -6.79 -12.23 -9.49
CA PHE A 174 -5.75 -11.22 -9.65
C PHE A 174 -5.03 -11.39 -10.98
N ALA A 175 -4.73 -10.27 -11.64
CA ALA A 175 -3.99 -10.25 -12.90
C ALA A 175 -2.63 -11.00 -12.80
N HIS A 176 -2.00 -10.92 -11.62
CA HIS A 176 -0.82 -11.71 -11.28
C HIS A 176 -1.17 -12.71 -10.18
N VAL A 177 -1.48 -13.94 -10.60
CA VAL A 177 -1.81 -15.03 -9.66
C VAL A 177 -0.55 -15.55 -8.94
N PRO A 178 -0.67 -16.08 -7.71
CA PRO A 178 0.44 -16.71 -7.01
C PRO A 178 1.04 -17.89 -7.78
N MET A 179 2.32 -18.19 -7.50
CA MET A 179 3.01 -19.37 -8.05
C MET A 179 2.20 -20.65 -7.77
N ASN A 180 2.07 -21.52 -8.76
CA ASN A 180 1.27 -22.76 -8.72
C ASN A 180 -0.26 -22.58 -8.55
N CYS A 181 -0.83 -21.37 -8.64
CA CYS A 181 -2.28 -21.17 -8.59
C CYS A 181 -3.03 -22.12 -9.53
N TRP A 182 -2.55 -22.25 -10.78
CA TRP A 182 -3.12 -23.13 -11.81
C TRP A 182 -2.69 -24.59 -11.74
N LYS A 183 -2.06 -25.03 -10.64
CA LYS A 183 -1.89 -26.46 -10.33
C LYS A 183 -2.93 -26.97 -9.33
N ASN A 184 -3.68 -26.07 -8.71
CA ASN A 184 -4.72 -26.41 -7.75
C ASN A 184 -6.04 -26.67 -8.48
N GLU A 185 -6.50 -27.93 -8.50
CA GLU A 185 -7.74 -28.33 -9.19
C GLU A 185 -8.99 -27.57 -8.72
N LYS A 186 -9.05 -27.21 -7.43
CA LYS A 186 -10.16 -26.42 -6.88
C LYS A 186 -10.17 -25.02 -7.49
N TYR A 187 -9.02 -24.36 -7.58
CA TYR A 187 -8.93 -23.03 -8.19
C TYR A 187 -9.21 -23.05 -9.69
N ILE A 188 -8.72 -24.07 -10.41
CA ILE A 188 -9.06 -24.26 -11.82
C ILE A 188 -10.56 -24.40 -11.99
N ARG A 189 -11.21 -25.22 -11.16
CA ARG A 189 -12.66 -25.42 -11.21
C ARG A 189 -13.43 -24.14 -10.91
N GLU A 190 -13.15 -23.48 -9.79
CA GLU A 190 -13.82 -22.24 -9.40
C GLU A 190 -13.67 -21.16 -10.47
N ALA A 191 -12.44 -20.98 -11.00
CA ALA A 191 -12.17 -20.00 -12.06
C ALA A 191 -12.91 -20.34 -13.35
N MET A 192 -12.94 -21.61 -13.75
CA MET A 192 -13.69 -22.06 -14.93
C MET A 192 -15.19 -21.88 -14.76
N GLU A 193 -15.77 -22.21 -13.60
CA GLU A 193 -17.21 -22.03 -13.35
C GLU A 193 -17.60 -20.55 -13.35
N ASP A 194 -16.79 -19.71 -12.71
CA ASP A 194 -16.97 -18.26 -12.73
C ASP A 194 -16.92 -17.72 -14.17
N PHE A 195 -15.89 -18.11 -14.93
CA PHE A 195 -15.71 -17.72 -16.33
C PHE A 195 -16.86 -18.17 -17.24
N LEU A 196 -17.25 -19.44 -17.17
CA LEU A 196 -18.26 -20.01 -18.07
C LEU A 196 -19.66 -19.49 -17.76
N PHE A 197 -20.02 -19.39 -16.48
CA PHE A 197 -21.41 -19.19 -16.09
C PHE A 197 -21.72 -17.78 -15.61
N LYS A 198 -20.76 -17.09 -14.98
CA LYS A 198 -20.97 -15.71 -14.53
C LYS A 198 -20.49 -14.68 -15.53
N GLN A 199 -19.37 -14.92 -16.21
CA GLN A 199 -18.81 -13.95 -17.15
C GLN A 199 -19.34 -14.15 -18.58
N LEU A 200 -19.33 -15.39 -19.09
CA LEU A 200 -19.86 -15.72 -20.41
C LEU A 200 -21.36 -16.07 -20.42
N HIS A 201 -21.98 -16.20 -19.26
CA HIS A 201 -23.41 -16.49 -19.10
C HIS A 201 -23.89 -17.74 -19.86
N PHE A 202 -23.06 -18.78 -19.99
CA PHE A 202 -23.51 -20.04 -20.55
C PHE A 202 -24.50 -20.73 -19.60
N SER A 203 -25.49 -21.41 -20.16
CA SER A 203 -26.55 -22.04 -19.35
C SER A 203 -26.12 -23.39 -18.74
N SER A 204 -25.11 -24.05 -19.30
CA SER A 204 -24.63 -25.36 -18.85
C SER A 204 -23.25 -25.69 -19.42
N TYR A 205 -22.60 -26.72 -18.88
CA TYR A 205 -21.37 -27.27 -19.45
C TYR A 205 -21.55 -27.75 -20.91
N LYS A 206 -22.74 -28.24 -21.28
CA LYS A 206 -23.05 -28.63 -22.67
C LYS A 206 -23.06 -27.42 -23.60
N ASP A 207 -23.66 -26.32 -23.16
CA ASP A 207 -23.67 -25.06 -23.90
C ASP A 207 -22.25 -24.48 -24.04
N ALA A 208 -21.49 -24.49 -22.94
CA ALA A 208 -20.08 -24.09 -22.93
C ALA A 208 -19.22 -24.89 -23.92
N LEU A 209 -19.43 -26.21 -24.02
CA LEU A 209 -18.69 -27.07 -24.95
C LEU A 209 -18.89 -26.67 -26.42
N LEU A 210 -20.08 -26.16 -26.77
CA LEU A 210 -20.44 -25.74 -28.12
C LEU A 210 -19.95 -24.33 -28.45
N LYS A 211 -20.06 -23.39 -27.48
CA LYS A 211 -19.85 -21.95 -27.71
C LYS A 211 -18.48 -21.43 -27.30
N LEU A 212 -17.76 -22.10 -26.39
CA LEU A 212 -16.48 -21.61 -25.87
C LEU A 212 -15.40 -21.61 -26.97
N LYS A 213 -14.76 -20.46 -27.17
CA LYS A 213 -13.67 -20.25 -28.13
C LYS A 213 -12.39 -19.87 -27.40
N ARG A 214 -11.25 -20.06 -28.07
CA ARG A 214 -9.93 -19.66 -27.56
C ARG A 214 -9.88 -18.17 -27.20
N ASN A 215 -10.43 -17.31 -28.05
CA ASN A 215 -10.36 -15.86 -27.86
C ASN A 215 -11.02 -15.39 -26.56
N HIS A 216 -12.05 -16.08 -26.07
CA HIS A 216 -12.68 -15.73 -24.79
C HIS A 216 -11.67 -15.76 -23.62
N PHE A 217 -10.67 -16.64 -23.63
CA PHE A 217 -9.64 -16.63 -22.59
C PHE A 217 -8.75 -15.39 -22.65
N THR A 218 -8.52 -14.85 -23.85
CA THR A 218 -7.77 -13.60 -24.01
C THR A 218 -8.62 -12.40 -23.62
N ASP A 219 -9.86 -12.35 -24.09
CA ASP A 219 -10.78 -11.23 -23.86
C ASP A 219 -11.08 -11.02 -22.36
N PHE A 220 -11.09 -12.11 -21.58
CA PHE A 220 -11.34 -12.11 -20.14
C PHE A 220 -10.07 -12.25 -19.29
N GLN A 221 -8.88 -12.04 -19.87
CA GLN A 221 -7.57 -12.08 -19.16
C GLN A 221 -7.26 -13.42 -18.45
N LEU A 222 -7.82 -14.54 -18.93
CA LEU A 222 -7.60 -15.90 -18.44
C LEU A 222 -6.56 -16.67 -19.26
N THR A 223 -5.64 -15.98 -19.92
CA THR A 223 -4.55 -16.59 -20.69
C THR A 223 -3.64 -17.44 -19.83
N GLY A 224 -3.34 -17.00 -18.60
CA GLY A 224 -2.55 -17.77 -17.63
C GLY A 224 -3.21 -19.09 -17.25
N LEU A 225 -4.52 -19.10 -17.00
CA LEU A 225 -5.29 -20.33 -16.78
C LEU A 225 -5.20 -21.25 -17.99
N PHE A 226 -5.48 -20.70 -19.19
CA PHE A 226 -5.45 -21.46 -20.43
C PHE A 226 -4.10 -22.09 -20.71
N GLN A 227 -3.01 -21.35 -20.47
CA GLN A 227 -1.66 -21.83 -20.68
C GLN A 227 -1.25 -22.88 -19.64
N MET A 228 -1.43 -22.58 -18.36
CA MET A 228 -0.84 -23.36 -17.28
C MET A 228 -1.67 -24.59 -16.89
N ALA A 229 -3.00 -24.49 -16.97
CA ALA A 229 -3.89 -25.61 -16.63
C ALA A 229 -4.25 -26.48 -17.85
N PHE A 230 -4.18 -25.92 -19.07
CA PHE A 230 -4.66 -26.58 -20.28
C PHE A 230 -3.64 -26.61 -21.43
N ASP A 231 -2.37 -26.29 -21.19
CA ASP A 231 -1.28 -26.28 -22.17
C ASP A 231 -1.57 -25.43 -23.41
N SER A 232 -2.39 -24.39 -23.28
CA SER A 232 -2.91 -23.58 -24.40
C SER A 232 -3.67 -24.39 -25.47
N ARG A 233 -4.27 -25.53 -25.10
CA ARG A 233 -4.99 -26.43 -26.01
C ARG A 233 -6.48 -26.46 -25.69
N MET A 234 -7.31 -26.00 -26.63
CA MET A 234 -8.77 -26.10 -26.51
C MET A 234 -9.28 -27.54 -26.34
N ASN A 235 -8.55 -28.54 -26.87
CA ASN A 235 -8.89 -29.95 -26.66
C ASN A 235 -8.80 -30.36 -25.18
N ASN A 236 -7.81 -29.84 -24.45
CA ASN A 236 -7.66 -30.09 -23.02
C ASN A 236 -8.82 -29.45 -22.23
N VAL A 237 -9.18 -28.21 -22.57
CA VAL A 237 -10.36 -27.52 -22.01
C VAL A 237 -11.64 -28.32 -22.26
N LYS A 238 -11.88 -28.76 -23.50
CA LYS A 238 -13.06 -29.57 -23.86
C LYS A 238 -13.09 -30.90 -23.11
N LYS A 239 -11.94 -31.57 -22.95
CA LYS A 239 -11.82 -32.80 -22.15
C LYS A 239 -12.18 -32.53 -20.68
N TRP A 240 -11.69 -31.42 -20.11
CA TRP A 240 -12.03 -31.02 -18.75
C TRP A 240 -13.53 -30.75 -18.57
N ILE A 241 -14.17 -30.02 -19.50
CA ILE A 241 -15.61 -29.77 -19.49
C ILE A 241 -16.41 -31.08 -19.56
N LYS A 242 -16.00 -32.01 -20.44
CA LYS A 242 -16.64 -33.34 -20.55
C LYS A 242 -16.55 -34.14 -19.25
N ASN A 243 -15.41 -34.07 -18.55
CA ASN A 243 -15.26 -34.75 -17.26
C ASN A 243 -16.21 -34.17 -16.19
N GLN A 244 -16.50 -32.87 -16.20
CA GLN A 244 -17.48 -32.29 -15.27
C GLN A 244 -18.90 -32.81 -15.55
N LEU A 245 -19.29 -32.98 -16.82
CA LEU A 245 -20.58 -33.56 -17.19
C LEU A 245 -20.75 -34.99 -16.66
N ILE A 246 -19.69 -35.80 -16.68
CA ILE A 246 -19.71 -37.19 -16.19
C ILE A 246 -19.86 -37.23 -14.65
N ASN A 247 -19.21 -36.30 -13.95
CA ASN A 247 -19.24 -36.25 -12.49
C ASN A 247 -20.56 -35.69 -11.91
N ILE A 248 -21.32 -34.91 -12.68
CA ILE A 248 -22.66 -34.41 -12.27
C ILE A 248 -23.75 -35.47 -12.44
N GLY A 249 -23.52 -36.47 -13.30
CA GLY A 249 -24.44 -37.60 -13.53
C GLY A 249 -24.27 -38.77 -12.57
N LYS A 250 -23.42 -38.65 -11.55
CA LYS A 250 -23.22 -39.61 -10.46
C LYS A 250 -23.68 -38.97 -9.14
#